data_AF-A0A8I2Z509-F1
#
_entry.id   AF-A0A8I2Z509-F1
#
_cell.length_a   1.000
_cell.length_b   1.000
_cell.length_c   1.000
_cell.angle_alpha   90.00
_cell.angle_beta   90.00
_cell.angle_gamma   90.00
#
_symmetry.space_group_name_H-M   'P 1'
#
loop_
_entity.id
_entity.type
_entity.pdbx_description
1 polymer ?
#
loop_
_entity_poly.entity_id
_entity_poly.type
_entity_poly.pdbx_seq_one_letter_code
_entity_poly.pdbx_strand_id
1 'polypeptide(L)'
;MAGKIINAAKLLSRRSHILPDQLQVSELFFEVPADYSNPPAGTLKLFGRSVTKHERPIVPVSSADAIKADQKPWLVYLEGGPGFGNREPQDMPLTRLALTRGLPTCASFARTTS
;
A
#
# COMPACT_ATOMS: atom_id res chain seq x y z
N MET A 1 16.40 2.53 -27.58
CA MET A 1 16.14 2.53 -26.12
C MET A 1 15.73 1.13 -25.71
N ALA A 2 16.64 0.33 -25.15
CA ALA A 2 16.29 -0.97 -24.60
C ALA A 2 15.54 -0.74 -23.29
N GLY A 3 14.27 -1.16 -23.21
CA GLY A 3 13.49 -1.08 -21.97
C GLY A 3 14.16 -1.96 -20.91
N LYS A 4 14.64 -1.35 -19.83
CA LYS A 4 15.19 -2.09 -18.69
C LYS A 4 14.06 -2.89 -18.06
N ILE A 5 14.16 -4.22 -18.09
CA ILE A 5 13.20 -5.11 -17.43
C ILE A 5 13.45 -4.98 -15.92
N ILE A 6 12.55 -4.29 -15.23
CA ILE A 6 12.60 -4.10 -13.78
C ILE A 6 11.84 -5.27 -13.14
N ASN A 7 12.55 -6.10 -12.37
CA ASN A 7 11.91 -7.18 -11.64
C ASN A 7 10.94 -6.63 -10.59
N ALA A 8 9.77 -7.26 -10.48
CA ALA A 8 8.78 -6.89 -9.48
C ALA A 8 9.32 -7.10 -8.05
N ALA A 9 8.85 -6.27 -7.12
CA ALA A 9 9.19 -6.39 -5.72
C ALA A 9 8.66 -7.70 -5.13
N LYS A 10 9.49 -8.38 -4.32
CA LYS A 10 9.08 -9.60 -3.62
C LYS A 10 8.30 -9.22 -2.36
N LEU A 11 7.02 -9.58 -2.28
CA LEU A 11 6.24 -9.43 -1.05
C LEU A 11 6.75 -10.45 -0.01
N LEU A 12 7.29 -9.96 1.10
CA LEU A 12 7.78 -10.78 2.21
C LEU A 12 6.67 -11.12 3.20
N SER A 13 5.86 -10.11 3.55
CA SER A 13 4.83 -10.25 4.58
C SER A 13 3.71 -9.25 4.37
N ARG A 14 2.49 -9.67 4.69
CA ARG A 14 1.29 -8.85 4.73
C ARG A 14 0.60 -9.07 6.07
N ARG A 15 0.41 -8.01 6.85
CA ARG A 15 -0.33 -8.04 8.12
C ARG A 15 -1.48 -7.06 8.07
N SER A 16 -2.71 -7.55 8.13
CA SER A 16 -3.91 -6.71 8.16
C SER A 16 -4.50 -6.64 9.57
N HIS A 17 -4.90 -5.45 9.99
CA HIS A 17 -5.66 -5.21 11.20
C HIS A 17 -6.76 -4.17 10.94
N ILE A 18 -7.83 -4.24 11.73
CA ILE A 18 -8.97 -3.32 11.62
C ILE A 18 -8.82 -2.29 12.72
N LEU A 19 -8.85 -1.02 12.34
CA LEU A 19 -8.89 0.11 13.25
C LEU A 19 -10.34 0.40 13.68
N PRO A 20 -10.54 1.02 14.87
CA PRO A 20 -11.88 1.35 15.38
C PRO A 20 -12.72 2.22 14.43
N ASP A 21 -12.08 2.97 13.52
CA ASP A 21 -12.72 3.88 12.56
C ASP A 21 -13.22 3.18 11.28
N GLN A 22 -13.49 1.87 11.34
CA GLN A 22 -13.87 1.04 10.18
C GLN A 22 -12.86 1.11 9.03
N LEU A 23 -11.58 1.33 9.35
CA LEU A 23 -10.49 1.31 8.38
C LEU A 23 -9.73 -0.01 8.53
N GLN A 24 -9.58 -0.74 7.43
CA GLN A 24 -8.71 -1.91 7.40
C GLN A 24 -7.34 -1.48 6.91
N VAL A 25 -6.36 -1.53 7.81
CA VAL A 25 -4.97 -1.21 7.51
C VAL A 25 -4.22 -2.52 7.26
N SER A 26 -3.56 -2.63 6.11
CA SER A 26 -2.64 -3.73 5.80
C SER A 26 -1.22 -3.21 5.71
N GLU A 27 -0.37 -3.67 6.60
CA GLU A 27 1.07 -3.48 6.56
C GLU A 27 1.68 -4.47 5.57
N LEU A 28 2.50 -3.96 4.65
CA LEU A 28 3.08 -4.69 3.56
C LEU A 28 4.60 -4.51 3.61
N PHE A 29 5.33 -5.61 3.64
CA PHE A 29 6.79 -5.62 3.59
C PHE A 29 7.23 -6.17 2.25
N PHE A 30 7.99 -5.39 1.50
CA PHE A 30 8.54 -5.78 0.21
C PHE A 30 10.06 -5.76 0.23
N GLU A 31 10.65 -6.61 -0.59
CA GLU A 31 12.07 -6.64 -0.86
C GLU A 31 12.32 -6.31 -2.33
N VAL A 32 13.18 -5.33 -2.57
CA VAL A 32 13.59 -4.92 -3.92
C VAL A 32 15.10 -4.93 -4.05
N PRO A 33 15.66 -5.23 -5.23
CA PRO A 33 17.09 -5.05 -5.47
C PRO A 33 17.49 -3.58 -5.28
N ALA A 34 18.61 -3.34 -4.60
CA ALA A 34 19.17 -2.00 -4.45
C ALA A 34 19.66 -1.45 -5.80
N ASP A 35 20.28 -2.31 -6.61
CA ASP A 35 20.65 -2.02 -7.99
C ASP A 35 19.96 -3.01 -8.94
N TYR A 36 19.03 -2.52 -9.75
CA TYR A 36 18.36 -3.31 -10.78
C TYR A 36 19.29 -3.71 -11.94
N SER A 37 20.49 -3.12 -12.02
CA SER A 37 21.54 -3.48 -12.98
C SER A 37 22.42 -4.60 -12.44
N ASN A 38 22.52 -4.73 -11.12
CA ASN A 38 23.27 -5.77 -10.42
C ASN A 38 22.45 -6.30 -9.22
N PRO A 39 21.46 -7.18 -9.46
CA PRO A 39 20.57 -7.69 -8.42
C PRO A 39 21.25 -8.29 -7.17
N PRO A 40 22.41 -8.98 -7.26
CA PRO A 40 23.09 -9.51 -6.08
C PRO A 40 23.87 -8.45 -5.27
N ALA A 41 23.95 -7.20 -5.73
CA ALA A 41 24.70 -6.14 -5.04
C ALA A 41 24.07 -5.72 -3.69
N GLY A 42 22.82 -6.11 -3.44
CA GLY A 42 22.13 -5.88 -2.17
C GLY A 42 20.63 -5.74 -2.35
N THR A 43 19.87 -5.92 -1.27
CA THR A 43 18.41 -5.77 -1.26
C THR A 43 17.99 -4.67 -0.28
N LEU A 44 16.93 -3.96 -0.64
CA LEU A 44 16.29 -2.94 0.17
C LEU A 44 14.94 -3.45 0.65
N LYS A 45 14.64 -3.21 1.92
CA LYS A 45 13.32 -3.48 2.49
C LYS A 45 12.46 -2.24 2.40
N LEU A 46 11.33 -2.37 1.71
CA LEU A 46 10.29 -1.37 1.64
C LEU A 46 9.19 -1.75 2.62
N PHE A 47 8.73 -0.75 3.35
CA PHE A 47 7.57 -0.87 4.21
C PHE A 47 6.46 -0.01 3.66
N GLY A 48 5.28 -0.57 3.48
CA GLY A 48 4.10 0.17 3.07
C GLY A 48 2.90 -0.15 3.94
N ARG A 49 1.94 0.76 3.96
CA ARG A 49 0.64 0.57 4.59
C ARG A 49 -0.44 0.87 3.56
N SER A 50 -1.27 -0.11 3.26
CA SER A 50 -2.47 0.09 2.46
C SER A 50 -3.69 0.21 3.36
N VAL A 51 -4.58 1.14 3.07
CA VAL A 51 -5.84 1.32 3.77
C VAL A 51 -7.00 1.13 2.84
N THR A 52 -7.95 0.34 3.30
CA THR A 52 -9.23 0.16 2.66
C THR A 52 -10.35 0.53 3.62
N LYS A 53 -11.43 1.09 3.08
CA LYS A 53 -12.65 1.32 3.86
C LYS A 53 -13.27 -0.05 4.19
N HIS A 54 -13.32 -0.40 5.46
CA HIS A 54 -13.97 -1.62 5.96
C HIS A 54 -15.41 -1.31 6.36
N GLU A 55 -16.24 -0.95 5.38
CA GLU A 55 -17.68 -0.97 5.59
C GLU A 55 -18.12 -2.42 5.52
N ARG A 56 -18.62 -2.98 6.63
CA ARG A 56 -19.38 -4.24 6.59
C ARG A 56 -20.73 -3.92 5.96
N PRO A 57 -20.97 -4.29 4.69
CA PRO A 57 -22.25 -4.03 4.10
C PRO A 57 -23.26 -4.98 4.75
N ILE A 58 -24.42 -4.43 5.14
CA ILE A 58 -25.57 -5.20 5.68
C ILE A 58 -26.04 -6.27 4.66
N VAL A 59 -25.72 -6.05 3.38
CA VAL A 59 -25.97 -6.99 2.28
C VAL A 59 -24.63 -7.62 1.88
N PRO A 60 -24.49 -8.96 1.87
CA PRO A 60 -23.28 -9.60 1.39
C PRO A 60 -23.00 -9.17 -0.05
N VAL A 61 -21.81 -8.61 -0.27
CA VAL A 61 -21.38 -8.11 -1.58
C VAL A 61 -21.36 -9.26 -2.57
N SER A 62 -22.08 -9.12 -3.68
CA SER A 62 -22.04 -10.11 -4.76
C SER A 62 -20.60 -10.22 -5.30
N SER A 63 -20.19 -11.40 -5.75
CA SER A 63 -18.87 -11.63 -6.34
C SER A 63 -18.55 -10.67 -7.49
N ALA A 64 -19.57 -10.15 -8.18
CA ALA A 64 -19.43 -9.15 -9.25
C ALA A 64 -19.03 -7.76 -8.73
N ASP A 65 -19.52 -7.34 -7.56
CA ASP A 65 -19.19 -6.04 -6.97
C ASP A 65 -17.82 -6.05 -6.28
N ALA A 66 -17.36 -7.21 -5.81
CA ALA A 66 -15.98 -7.40 -5.36
C ALA A 66 -14.97 -7.22 -6.51
N ILE A 67 -15.30 -7.73 -7.71
CA ILE A 67 -14.47 -7.56 -8.92
C ILE A 67 -14.43 -6.08 -9.36
N LYS A 68 -15.57 -5.37 -9.27
CA LYS A 68 -15.61 -3.92 -9.55
C LYS A 68 -14.83 -3.11 -8.52
N ALA A 69 -14.82 -3.53 -7.25
CA ALA A 69 -13.97 -2.92 -6.23
C ALA A 69 -12.47 -3.15 -6.51
N ASP A 70 -12.12 -4.30 -7.09
CA ASP A 70 -10.75 -4.65 -7.49
C ASP A 70 -10.26 -3.86 -8.73
N GLN A 71 -11.16 -3.48 -9.64
CA GLN A 71 -10.85 -2.65 -10.83
C GLN A 71 -10.65 -1.17 -10.54
N LYS A 72 -10.92 -0.71 -9.33
CA LYS A 72 -10.82 0.71 -9.00
C LYS A 72 -9.36 1.15 -8.88
N PRO A 73 -9.06 2.42 -9.21
CA PRO A 73 -7.71 2.94 -9.17
C PRO A 73 -7.17 2.98 -7.74
N TRP A 74 -5.89 2.64 -7.59
CA TRP A 74 -5.16 2.74 -6.33
C TRP A 74 -4.56 4.14 -6.23
N LEU A 75 -4.77 4.80 -5.09
CA LEU A 75 -4.03 6.01 -4.76
C LEU A 75 -2.77 5.63 -3.98
N VAL A 76 -1.63 5.67 -4.66
CA VAL A 76 -0.33 5.46 -4.03
C VAL A 76 0.31 6.80 -3.77
N TYR A 77 0.73 7.04 -2.53
CA TYR A 77 1.47 8.22 -2.14
C TYR A 77 2.70 7.80 -1.34
N LEU A 78 3.74 8.61 -1.40
CA LEU A 78 4.99 8.34 -0.70
C LEU A 78 5.05 9.30 0.48
N GLU A 79 4.88 8.76 1.69
CA GLU A 79 5.00 9.55 2.91
C GLU A 79 6.46 9.60 3.31
N GLY A 80 6.98 10.83 3.40
CA GLY A 80 8.23 11.11 4.09
C GLY A 80 9.35 11.67 3.22
N GLY A 81 10.21 12.44 3.90
CA GLY A 81 11.61 12.66 3.55
C GLY A 81 12.52 11.76 4.41
N PRO A 82 13.85 11.74 4.18
CA PRO A 82 14.77 10.89 4.93
C PRO A 82 14.63 11.12 6.45
N GLY A 83 14.19 10.09 7.19
CA GLY A 83 14.06 10.12 8.66
C GLY A 83 12.64 10.38 9.21
N PHE A 84 11.65 10.72 8.38
CA PHE A 84 10.26 10.82 8.83
C PHE A 84 9.54 9.48 8.64
N GLY A 85 9.06 8.91 9.75
CA GLY A 85 8.37 7.62 9.75
C GLY A 85 7.06 7.65 8.98
N ASN A 86 6.66 6.48 8.47
CA ASN A 86 5.36 6.28 7.83
C ASN A 86 4.25 6.44 8.89
N ARG A 87 3.61 7.61 8.93
CA ARG A 87 2.53 7.92 9.88
C ARG A 87 1.38 6.94 9.72
N GLU A 88 0.55 6.82 10.75
CA GLU A 88 -0.65 6.01 10.62
C GLU A 88 -1.57 6.65 9.59
N PRO A 89 -2.16 5.87 8.67
CA PRO A 89 -2.92 6.43 7.57
C PRO A 89 -4.10 7.31 8.00
N GLN A 90 -4.63 7.11 9.21
CA GLN A 90 -5.70 7.90 9.83
C GLN A 90 -5.30 9.36 10.12
N ASP A 91 -4.00 9.61 10.33
CA ASP A 91 -3.41 10.92 10.62
C ASP A 91 -3.12 11.71 9.34
N MET A 92 -3.29 11.07 8.18
CA MET A 92 -2.94 11.62 6.88
C MET A 92 -4.21 12.16 6.19
N PRO A 93 -4.33 13.49 5.97
CA PRO A 93 -5.53 14.10 5.39
C PRO A 93 -5.88 13.58 3.98
N LEU A 94 -4.88 13.19 3.18
CA LEU A 94 -5.06 12.63 1.85
C LEU A 94 -5.75 11.27 1.90
N THR A 95 -5.43 10.42 2.89
CA THR A 95 -6.14 9.13 3.07
C THR A 95 -7.61 9.39 3.32
N ARG A 96 -7.94 10.33 4.22
CA ARG A 96 -9.34 10.69 4.50
C ARG A 96 -10.02 11.24 3.25
N LEU A 97 -9.41 12.20 2.56
CA LEU A 97 -9.94 12.79 1.34
C LEU A 97 -10.19 11.71 0.27
N ALA A 98 -9.24 10.81 0.05
CA ALA A 98 -9.35 9.75 -0.94
C ALA A 98 -10.47 8.76 -0.62
N LEU A 99 -10.59 8.35 0.64
CA LEU A 99 -11.69 7.49 1.11
C LEU A 99 -13.05 8.20 0.99
N THR A 100 -13.13 9.49 1.32
CA THR A 100 -14.36 10.30 1.14
C THR A 100 -14.73 10.45 -0.33
N ARG A 101 -13.74 10.52 -1.23
CA ARG A 101 -13.95 10.58 -2.69
C ARG A 101 -14.33 9.22 -3.31
N GLY A 102 -14.44 8.17 -2.50
CA GLY A 102 -14.84 6.83 -2.96
C GLY A 102 -13.70 6.03 -3.59
N LEU A 103 -12.45 6.46 -3.40
CA LEU A 103 -11.28 5.63 -3.73
C LEU A 103 -11.22 4.49 -2.71
N PRO A 104 -11.11 3.24 -3.15
CA PRO A 104 -11.25 2.08 -2.26
C PRO A 104 -9.97 1.79 -1.49
N THR A 105 -8.81 2.14 -2.06
CA THR A 105 -7.50 1.71 -1.56
C THR A 105 -6.49 2.84 -1.70
N CYS A 106 -5.89 3.21 -0.57
CA CYS A 106 -4.79 4.16 -0.51
C CYS A 106 -3.55 3.46 0.05
N ALA A 107 -2.37 3.65 -0.53
CA ALA A 107 -1.15 3.02 -0.06
C ALA A 107 -0.04 4.05 0.18
N SER A 108 0.54 4.03 1.38
CA SER A 108 1.75 4.77 1.71
C SER A 108 2.96 3.86 1.70
N PHE A 109 4.11 4.32 1.20
CA PHE A 109 5.37 3.58 1.23
C PHE A 109 6.50 4.42 1.78
N ALA A 110 7.38 3.77 2.56
CA ALA A 110 8.61 4.32 3.09
C ALA A 110 9.75 3.30 3.02
N ARG A 111 10.98 3.79 2.95
CA ARG A 111 12.18 2.95 3.07
C ARG A 111 12.41 2.63 4.54
N THR A 112 12.49 1.35 4.90
CA THR A 112 12.97 0.94 6.22
C THR A 112 14.50 0.94 6.19
N THR A 113 15.12 1.88 6.90
CA THR A 113 16.51 1.74 7.34
C THR A 113 16.50 0.81 8.55
N SER A 114 16.97 -0.42 8.36
CA SER A 114 17.32 -1.28 9.49
C SER A 114 18.73 -0.98 9.97
#